data_AF-A0A430QJ43-F1
#
_entry.id   AF-A0A430QJ43-F1
#
_cell.length_a   1.000
_cell.length_b   1.000
_cell.length_c   1.000
_cell.angle_alpha   90.00
_cell.angle_beta   90.00
_cell.angle_gamma   90.00
#
_symmetry.space_group_name_H-M   'P 1'
#
loop_
_entity.id
_entity.type
_entity.pdbx_description
1 polymer ?
#
loop_
_entity_poly.entity_id
_entity_poly.type
_entity_poly.pdbx_seq_one_letter_code
_entity_poly.pdbx_strand_id
1 'polypeptide(L)'
;MFVKFDSKKPFGKLDRMKFREILHHTFKMTDDVMIDRIFRVFDGDFDDGGVNAQEWVMGLSIFLRGTLEEKIKCKYVIWTNECLVAFDVYDLNSDGRITREEMFQLLKYSLVKQPTDEDPDEGIRELVEMAFKRLDMDHDGRLNYTDFQQAVEDNALLLEILGQCFPNEEVATAFLSTFQEIKVPESICYIKPAKSFISSINA
;
A
#
# COMPACT_ATOMS: atom_id res chain seq x y z
N MET A 1 -7.08 -0.27 -13.58
CA MET A 1 -8.03 0.88 -13.50
C MET A 1 -7.46 2.04 -14.32
N PHE A 2 -8.22 2.63 -15.25
CA PHE A 2 -7.83 3.87 -15.94
C PHE A 2 -8.67 5.04 -15.39
N VAL A 3 -8.06 5.93 -14.61
CA VAL A 3 -8.73 7.14 -14.10
C VAL A 3 -8.54 8.26 -15.12
N LYS A 4 -9.65 8.78 -15.67
CA LYS A 4 -9.61 9.92 -16.58
C LYS A 4 -9.64 11.22 -15.77
N PHE A 5 -8.53 11.93 -15.71
CA PHE A 5 -8.49 13.26 -15.13
C PHE A 5 -9.26 14.25 -16.00
N ASP A 6 -10.12 15.07 -15.38
CA ASP A 6 -10.80 16.15 -16.08
C ASP A 6 -9.77 17.24 -16.43
N SER A 7 -9.48 17.40 -17.73
CA SER A 7 -8.55 18.41 -18.21
C SER A 7 -8.99 19.86 -17.95
N LYS A 8 -10.24 20.08 -17.50
CA LYS A 8 -10.76 21.40 -17.11
C LYS A 8 -10.57 21.76 -15.65
N LYS A 9 -10.20 20.78 -14.80
CA LYS A 9 -9.81 21.01 -13.40
C LYS A 9 -8.51 20.25 -13.12
N PRO A 10 -7.35 20.94 -13.11
CA PRO A 10 -6.10 20.26 -12.74
C PRO A 10 -6.26 19.67 -11.34
N PHE A 11 -5.90 18.39 -11.20
CA PHE A 11 -5.83 17.74 -9.90
C PHE A 11 -4.72 18.45 -9.11
N GLY A 12 -5.11 19.27 -8.13
CA GLY A 12 -4.16 19.86 -7.19
C GLY A 12 -3.57 18.76 -6.31
N LYS A 13 -2.34 18.97 -5.81
CA LYS A 13 -1.70 18.04 -4.86
C LYS A 13 -2.64 17.77 -3.68
N LEU A 14 -2.75 16.50 -3.31
CA LEU A 14 -3.56 16.06 -2.20
C LEU A 14 -2.73 16.18 -0.92
N ASP A 15 -3.00 17.23 -0.15
CA ASP A 15 -2.35 17.42 1.14
C ASP A 15 -2.74 16.33 2.15
N ARG A 16 -1.94 16.19 3.21
CA ARG A 16 -2.11 15.19 4.27
C ARG A 16 -3.51 15.19 4.88
N MET A 17 -4.10 16.37 5.10
CA MET A 17 -5.42 16.47 5.72
C MET A 17 -6.50 15.90 4.80
N LYS A 18 -6.51 16.30 3.52
CA LYS A 18 -7.46 15.77 2.54
C LYS A 18 -7.27 14.28 2.30
N PHE A 19 -6.03 13.79 2.24
CA PHE A 19 -5.74 12.36 2.12
C PHE A 19 -6.37 11.59 3.28
N ARG A 20 -6.11 12.03 4.51
CA ARG A 20 -6.67 11.44 5.72
C ARG A 20 -8.20 11.47 5.74
N GLU A 21 -8.82 12.57 5.33
CA GLU A 21 -10.28 12.66 5.22
C GLU A 21 -10.84 11.63 4.23
N ILE A 22 -10.16 11.40 3.10
CA ILE A 22 -10.57 10.38 2.13
C ILE A 22 -10.44 8.98 2.74
N LEU A 23 -9.31 8.64 3.38
CA LEU A 23 -9.12 7.33 4.00
C LEU A 23 -10.12 7.07 5.12
N HIS A 24 -10.42 8.10 5.92
CA HIS A 24 -11.39 8.00 7.00
C HIS A 24 -12.84 7.87 6.48
N HIS A 25 -13.27 8.75 5.59
CA HIS A 25 -14.67 8.77 5.15
C HIS A 25 -15.01 7.68 4.13
N THR A 26 -14.12 7.43 3.18
CA THR A 26 -14.34 6.50 2.07
C THR A 26 -13.92 5.09 2.45
N PHE A 27 -12.71 4.93 3.01
CA PHE A 27 -12.13 3.61 3.30
C PHE A 27 -12.34 3.13 4.74
N LYS A 28 -12.96 3.96 5.59
CA LYS A 28 -13.28 3.66 7.01
C LYS A 28 -12.04 3.34 7.86
N MET A 29 -10.88 3.86 7.47
CA MET A 29 -9.65 3.72 8.26
C MET A 29 -9.64 4.76 9.38
N THR A 30 -9.33 4.33 10.60
CA THR A 30 -9.39 5.18 11.81
C THR A 30 -8.10 5.19 12.62
N ASP A 31 -7.07 4.52 12.13
CA ASP A 31 -5.75 4.52 12.73
C ASP A 31 -4.91 5.62 12.08
N ASP A 32 -4.72 6.69 12.84
CA ASP A 32 -4.03 7.90 12.37
C ASP A 32 -2.57 7.64 12.02
N VAL A 33 -1.91 6.73 12.73
CA VAL A 33 -0.52 6.38 12.48
C VAL A 33 -0.45 5.59 11.18
N MET A 34 -1.29 4.58 11.00
CA MET A 34 -1.36 3.84 9.75
C MET A 34 -1.70 4.76 8.57
N ILE A 35 -2.62 5.70 8.74
CA ILE A 35 -2.97 6.67 7.69
C ILE A 35 -1.79 7.58 7.32
N ASP A 36 -1.01 8.09 8.29
CA ASP A 36 0.20 8.89 7.99
C ASP A 36 1.26 8.04 7.26
N ARG A 37 1.41 6.77 7.64
CA ARG A 37 2.33 5.86 6.97
C ARG A 37 1.90 5.54 5.54
N ILE A 38 0.61 5.28 5.31
CA ILE A 38 0.07 5.05 3.96
C ILE A 38 0.22 6.32 3.10
N PHE A 39 0.02 7.51 3.68
CA PHE A 39 0.30 8.77 2.98
C PHE A 39 1.73 8.82 2.48
N ARG A 40 2.71 8.48 3.32
CA ARG A 40 4.13 8.46 2.95
C ARG A 40 4.44 7.48 1.81
N VAL A 41 3.79 6.33 1.79
CA VAL A 41 3.98 5.35 0.70
C VAL A 41 3.33 5.83 -0.59
N PHE A 42 2.23 6.58 -0.52
CA PHE A 42 1.64 7.22 -1.69
C PHE A 42 2.48 8.40 -2.20
N ASP A 43 3.11 9.14 -1.29
CA ASP A 43 4.01 10.28 -1.53
C ASP A 43 5.43 9.80 -1.89
N GLY A 44 5.53 9.04 -2.98
CA GLY A 44 6.69 8.21 -3.30
C GLY A 44 7.98 8.97 -3.64
N ASP A 45 7.91 10.27 -3.93
CA ASP A 45 9.10 11.13 -4.08
C ASP A 45 9.53 11.82 -2.78
N PHE A 46 8.71 11.77 -1.73
CA PHE A 46 8.90 12.40 -0.40
C PHE A 46 9.28 13.89 -0.46
N ASP A 47 9.07 14.57 -1.59
CA ASP A 47 9.73 15.84 -1.88
C ASP A 47 8.85 17.08 -1.64
N ASP A 48 7.53 16.91 -1.70
CA ASP A 48 6.58 18.02 -1.75
C ASP A 48 5.54 18.05 -0.63
N GLY A 49 5.42 16.96 0.15
CA GLY A 49 4.45 16.81 1.22
C GLY A 49 2.99 16.71 0.76
N GLY A 50 2.74 16.23 -0.47
CA GLY A 50 1.42 16.16 -1.07
C GLY A 50 1.33 15.26 -2.31
N VAL A 51 0.60 14.15 -2.18
CA VAL A 51 0.35 13.18 -3.24
C VAL A 51 -0.23 13.82 -4.51
N ASN A 52 0.50 13.71 -5.61
CA ASN A 52 0.08 14.20 -6.92
C ASN A 52 -0.88 13.22 -7.63
N ALA A 53 -1.39 13.62 -8.79
CA ALA A 53 -2.40 12.84 -9.51
C ALA A 53 -1.90 11.45 -9.96
N GLN A 54 -0.64 11.36 -10.39
CA GLN A 54 -0.04 10.12 -10.84
C GLN A 54 0.18 9.18 -9.65
N GLU A 55 0.75 9.69 -8.57
CA GLU A 55 0.96 8.98 -7.31
C GLU A 55 -0.35 8.46 -6.71
N TRP A 56 -1.39 9.29 -6.70
CA TRP A 56 -2.72 8.89 -6.24
C TRP A 56 -3.26 7.69 -7.02
N VAL A 57 -3.12 7.69 -8.35
CA VAL A 57 -3.60 6.59 -9.20
C VAL A 57 -2.75 5.34 -9.03
N MET A 58 -1.42 5.48 -8.96
CA MET A 58 -0.52 4.35 -8.72
C MET A 58 -0.78 3.73 -7.34
N GLY A 59 -0.87 4.55 -6.29
CA GLY A 59 -1.19 4.12 -4.94
C GLY A 59 -2.56 3.42 -4.86
N LEU A 60 -3.61 4.01 -5.44
CA LEU A 60 -4.94 3.36 -5.48
C LEU A 60 -4.94 2.02 -6.22
N SER A 61 -4.10 1.85 -7.24
CA SER A 61 -4.03 0.59 -7.99
C SER A 61 -3.55 -0.58 -7.13
N ILE A 62 -2.66 -0.31 -6.17
CA ILE A 62 -2.15 -1.31 -5.21
C ILE A 62 -3.10 -1.38 -4.00
N PHE A 63 -3.52 -0.23 -3.48
CA PHE A 63 -4.34 -0.09 -2.27
C PHE A 63 -5.73 -0.70 -2.39
N LEU A 64 -6.37 -0.63 -3.56
CA LEU A 64 -7.70 -1.21 -3.79
C LEU A 64 -7.68 -2.70 -4.14
N ARG A 65 -6.50 -3.34 -4.15
CA ARG A 65 -6.30 -4.80 -4.23
C ARG A 65 -6.89 -5.51 -5.45
N GLY A 66 -7.27 -4.81 -6.52
CA GLY A 66 -7.81 -5.40 -7.76
C GLY A 66 -9.01 -6.33 -7.58
N THR A 67 -9.57 -6.83 -8.67
CA THR A 67 -10.63 -7.87 -8.61
C THR A 67 -10.05 -9.25 -8.33
N LEU A 68 -10.83 -10.15 -7.73
CA LEU A 68 -10.43 -11.55 -7.44
C LEU A 68 -9.87 -12.28 -8.70
N GLU A 69 -10.35 -11.90 -9.89
CA GLU A 69 -9.95 -12.46 -11.17
C GLU A 69 -8.54 -11.99 -11.61
N GLU A 70 -8.16 -10.75 -11.28
CA GLU A 70 -6.79 -10.23 -11.44
C GLU A 70 -5.84 -10.84 -10.38
N LYS A 71 -6.32 -11.08 -9.16
CA LYS A 71 -5.57 -11.74 -8.07
C LYS A 71 -5.13 -13.17 -8.43
N ILE A 72 -5.91 -13.94 -9.19
CA ILE A 72 -5.57 -15.33 -9.57
C ILE A 72 -4.51 -15.40 -10.69
N LYS A 73 -4.56 -14.48 -11.65
CA LYS A 73 -3.65 -14.50 -12.81
C LYS A 73 -2.29 -13.86 -12.52
N CYS A 74 -2.25 -12.88 -11.63
CA CYS A 74 -1.06 -12.11 -11.28
C CYS A 74 -0.61 -12.33 -9.84
N LYS A 75 -1.04 -13.42 -9.19
CA LYS A 75 -0.79 -13.75 -7.78
C LYS A 75 0.64 -13.33 -7.38
N TYR A 76 1.66 -13.89 -8.01
CA TYR A 76 3.08 -13.60 -7.70
C TYR A 76 3.50 -12.13 -7.84
N VAL A 77 2.96 -11.37 -8.81
CA VAL A 77 3.34 -9.96 -9.02
C VAL A 77 2.57 -9.02 -8.08
N ILE A 78 1.36 -9.40 -7.68
CA ILE A 78 0.53 -8.62 -6.75
C ILE A 78 1.01 -8.78 -5.30
N TRP A 79 1.40 -10.00 -4.88
CA TRP A 79 1.99 -10.22 -3.55
C TRP A 79 3.24 -9.36 -3.33
N THR A 80 4.14 -9.26 -4.32
CA THR A 80 5.34 -8.42 -4.19
C THR A 80 4.98 -6.95 -3.92
N ASN A 81 3.98 -6.40 -4.61
CA ASN A 81 3.63 -4.99 -4.44
C ASN A 81 2.89 -4.71 -3.13
N GLU A 82 1.98 -5.60 -2.71
CA GLU A 82 1.29 -5.46 -1.42
C GLU A 82 2.25 -5.64 -0.25
N CYS A 83 3.17 -6.61 -0.33
CA CYS A 83 4.22 -6.82 0.65
C CYS A 83 5.16 -5.60 0.72
N LEU A 84 5.57 -5.04 -0.41
CA LEU A 84 6.40 -3.82 -0.44
C LEU A 84 5.69 -2.65 0.22
N VAL A 85 4.41 -2.41 -0.12
CA VAL A 85 3.63 -1.32 0.49
C VAL A 85 3.48 -1.51 1.99
N ALA A 86 3.13 -2.72 2.45
CA ALA A 86 3.02 -2.98 3.88
C ALA A 86 4.36 -2.85 4.60
N PHE A 87 5.44 -3.35 3.99
CA PHE A 87 6.80 -3.24 4.51
C PHE A 87 7.22 -1.77 4.65
N ASP A 88 7.03 -0.96 3.62
CA ASP A 88 7.35 0.48 3.64
C ASP A 88 6.47 1.24 4.64
N VAL A 89 5.22 0.81 4.84
CA VAL A 89 4.36 1.34 5.91
C VAL A 89 4.95 1.05 7.29
N TYR A 90 5.51 -0.15 7.50
CA TYR A 90 6.06 -0.58 8.80
C TYR A 90 7.49 -0.11 9.08
N ASP A 91 8.33 0.04 8.05
CA ASP A 91 9.72 0.51 8.16
C ASP A 91 9.74 2.02 8.44
N LEU A 92 9.79 2.42 9.72
CA LEU A 92 9.54 3.80 10.12
C LEU A 92 10.61 4.76 9.61
N ASN A 93 11.86 4.29 9.55
CA ASN A 93 13.03 5.07 9.17
C ASN A 93 13.48 4.84 7.71
N SER A 94 12.86 3.91 6.99
CA SER A 94 13.16 3.53 5.60
C SER A 94 14.57 2.99 5.40
N ASP A 95 15.10 2.24 6.37
CA ASP A 95 16.43 1.62 6.32
C ASP A 95 16.45 0.22 5.67
N GLY A 96 15.27 -0.27 5.24
CA GLY A 96 15.08 -1.57 4.62
C GLY A 96 14.94 -2.71 5.61
N ARG A 97 14.69 -2.41 6.89
CA ARG A 97 14.52 -3.38 7.98
C ARG A 97 13.44 -2.92 8.92
N ILE A 98 12.73 -3.87 9.54
CA ILE A 98 11.76 -3.56 10.58
C ILE A 98 12.31 -4.04 11.91
N THR A 99 12.58 -3.11 12.81
CA THR A 99 13.08 -3.39 14.14
C THR A 99 11.95 -3.62 15.14
N ARG A 100 12.24 -4.31 16.25
CA ARG A 100 11.30 -4.48 17.37
C ARG A 100 10.79 -3.16 17.91
N GLU A 101 11.64 -2.15 17.92
CA GLU A 101 11.29 -0.80 18.38
C GLU A 101 10.26 -0.16 17.45
N GLU A 102 10.40 -0.32 16.14
CA GLU A 102 9.43 0.18 15.17
C GLU A 102 8.09 -0.56 15.28
N MET A 103 8.13 -1.89 15.44
CA MET A 103 6.93 -2.69 15.72
C MET A 103 6.23 -2.24 17.01
N PHE A 104 7.01 -1.99 18.07
CA PHE A 104 6.50 -1.52 19.35
C PHE A 104 5.80 -0.17 19.19
N GLN A 105 6.41 0.77 18.47
CA GLN A 105 5.83 2.08 18.22
C GLN A 105 4.53 1.97 17.43
N LEU A 106 4.51 1.22 16.33
CA LEU A 106 3.32 1.00 15.51
C LEU A 106 2.17 0.43 16.37
N LEU A 107 2.41 -0.68 17.06
CA LEU A 107 1.39 -1.34 17.88
C LEU A 107 0.94 -0.47 19.04
N LYS A 108 1.85 0.27 19.68
CA LYS A 108 1.51 1.18 20.78
C LYS A 108 0.56 2.27 20.32
N TYR A 109 0.81 2.89 19.18
CA TYR A 109 -0.07 3.93 18.66
C TYR A 109 -1.40 3.39 18.13
N SER A 110 -1.41 2.17 17.58
CA SER A 110 -2.61 1.52 17.08
C SER A 110 -3.54 1.04 18.21
N LEU A 111 -2.97 0.46 19.27
CA LEU A 111 -3.73 -0.20 20.35
C LEU A 111 -4.04 0.73 21.52
N VAL A 112 -3.16 1.66 21.86
CA VAL A 112 -3.34 2.57 23.01
C VAL A 112 -4.04 3.84 22.56
N LYS A 113 -5.35 3.78 22.37
CA LYS A 113 -6.19 4.96 22.08
C LYS A 113 -6.64 5.69 23.36
N GLN A 114 -6.57 5.04 24.53
CA GLN A 114 -6.94 5.62 25.84
C GLN A 114 -5.98 5.10 26.92
N PRO A 115 -5.58 5.92 27.90
CA PRO A 115 -4.78 5.47 29.03
C PRO A 115 -5.59 4.51 29.90
N THR A 116 -5.14 3.26 30.01
CA THR A 116 -5.64 2.24 30.95
C THR A 116 -4.77 2.20 32.20
N ASP A 117 -5.32 1.69 33.32
CA ASP A 117 -4.59 1.54 34.60
C ASP A 117 -3.57 0.37 34.60
N GLU A 118 -3.64 -0.52 33.60
CA GLU A 118 -2.64 -1.55 33.34
C GLU A 118 -1.50 -0.97 32.49
N ASP A 119 -0.24 -1.33 32.79
CA ASP A 119 0.92 -0.95 31.97
C ASP A 119 0.78 -1.60 30.58
N PRO A 120 0.33 -0.86 29.56
CA PRO A 120 0.02 -1.45 28.26
C PRO A 120 1.29 -1.89 27.53
N ASP A 121 2.45 -1.40 27.98
CA ASP A 121 3.71 -1.62 27.30
C ASP A 121 4.17 -3.07 27.39
N GLU A 122 3.87 -3.80 28.47
CA GLU A 122 4.27 -5.21 28.58
C GLU A 122 3.50 -6.10 27.61
N GLY A 123 2.17 -5.91 27.52
CA GLY A 123 1.35 -6.62 26.54
C GLY A 123 1.77 -6.32 25.09
N ILE A 124 2.16 -5.08 24.81
CA ILE A 124 2.68 -4.72 23.48
C ILE A 124 4.03 -5.39 23.22
N ARG A 125 4.94 -5.46 24.20
CA ARG A 125 6.22 -6.17 24.04
C ARG A 125 6.02 -7.66 23.74
N GLU A 126 5.07 -8.31 24.40
CA GLU A 126 4.72 -9.69 24.10
C GLU A 126 4.20 -9.84 22.66
N LEU A 127 3.32 -8.94 22.21
CA LEU A 127 2.83 -8.93 20.82
C LEU A 127 3.96 -8.71 19.81
N VAL A 128 4.89 -7.79 20.10
CA VAL A 128 6.07 -7.54 19.27
C VAL A 128 6.90 -8.81 19.13
N GLU A 129 7.19 -9.52 20.22
CA GLU A 129 7.99 -10.75 20.09
C GLU A 129 7.24 -11.89 19.40
N MET A 130 5.92 -11.98 19.59
CA MET A 130 5.10 -12.91 18.83
C MET A 130 5.11 -12.60 17.34
N ALA A 131 4.97 -11.33 16.95
CA ALA A 131 5.01 -10.91 15.56
C ALA A 131 6.39 -11.12 14.95
N PHE A 132 7.45 -10.70 15.65
CA PHE A 132 8.83 -10.85 15.22
C PHE A 132 9.15 -12.32 14.94
N LYS A 133 8.82 -13.23 15.87
CA LYS A 133 9.05 -14.67 15.70
C LYS A 133 8.28 -15.29 14.53
N ARG A 134 7.14 -14.73 14.15
CA ARG A 134 6.35 -15.21 13.01
C ARG A 134 6.86 -14.71 11.66
N LEU A 135 7.59 -13.59 11.67
CA LEU A 135 8.06 -12.92 10.47
C LEU A 135 9.55 -13.18 10.21
N ASP A 136 10.37 -13.38 11.24
CA ASP A 136 11.80 -13.72 11.15
C ASP A 136 11.97 -15.19 10.71
N MET A 137 12.01 -15.40 9.39
CA MET A 137 11.97 -16.72 8.76
C MET A 137 13.32 -17.46 8.82
N ASP A 138 14.43 -16.74 8.76
CA ASP A 138 15.77 -17.32 8.81
C ASP A 138 16.37 -17.34 10.23
N HIS A 139 15.69 -16.71 11.19
CA HIS A 139 16.05 -16.63 12.60
C HIS A 139 17.40 -15.93 12.84
N ASP A 140 17.78 -14.99 11.97
CA ASP A 140 18.99 -14.18 12.12
C ASP A 140 18.83 -13.01 13.10
N GLY A 141 17.61 -12.81 13.61
CA GLY A 141 17.26 -11.76 14.56
C GLY A 141 17.05 -10.39 13.89
N ARG A 142 16.93 -10.35 12.57
CA ARG A 142 16.62 -9.18 11.75
C ARG A 142 15.35 -9.49 10.96
N LEU A 143 14.67 -8.44 10.51
CA LEU A 143 13.47 -8.58 9.71
C LEU A 143 13.64 -7.72 8.47
N ASN A 144 14.05 -8.37 7.40
CA ASN A 144 14.24 -7.75 6.10
C ASN A 144 13.02 -8.03 5.20
N TYR A 145 13.00 -7.41 4.03
CA TYR A 145 11.90 -7.57 3.08
C TYR A 145 11.69 -9.04 2.64
N THR A 146 12.76 -9.83 2.49
CA THR A 146 12.66 -11.25 2.12
C THR A 146 11.96 -12.07 3.20
N ASP A 147 12.28 -11.83 4.48
CA ASP A 147 11.62 -12.51 5.60
C ASP A 147 10.12 -12.18 5.62
N PHE A 148 9.80 -10.88 5.50
CA PHE A 148 8.42 -10.40 5.47
C PHE A 148 7.63 -11.00 4.30
N GLN A 149 8.18 -10.95 3.09
CA GLN A 149 7.53 -11.51 1.90
C GLN A 149 7.28 -13.01 2.08
N GLN A 150 8.29 -13.77 2.53
CA GLN A 150 8.17 -15.21 2.70
C GLN A 150 7.14 -15.57 3.79
N ALA A 151 7.13 -14.86 4.90
CA ALA A 151 6.15 -15.06 5.97
C ALA A 151 4.72 -14.79 5.48
N VAL A 152 4.51 -13.72 4.70
CA VAL A 152 3.20 -13.39 4.13
C VAL A 152 2.76 -14.41 3.06
N GLU A 153 3.69 -14.93 2.25
CA GLU A 153 3.42 -16.02 1.30
C GLU A 153 2.97 -17.30 2.01
N ASP A 154 3.57 -17.61 3.16
CA ASP A 154 3.18 -18.75 4.00
C ASP A 154 1.85 -18.51 4.72
N ASN A 155 1.60 -17.28 5.19
CA ASN A 155 0.35 -16.90 5.84
C ASN A 155 -0.05 -15.45 5.52
N ALA A 156 -1.04 -15.32 4.63
CA ALA A 156 -1.59 -14.04 4.19
C ALA A 156 -2.03 -13.10 5.32
N LEU A 157 -2.42 -13.64 6.49
CA LEU A 157 -2.83 -12.83 7.64
C LEU A 157 -1.68 -12.01 8.23
N LEU A 158 -0.43 -12.36 7.94
CA LEU A 158 0.75 -11.65 8.42
C LEU A 158 0.97 -10.31 7.70
N LEU A 159 0.30 -10.07 6.56
CA LEU A 159 0.43 -8.81 5.81
C LEU A 159 0.02 -7.60 6.65
N GLU A 160 -1.02 -7.74 7.47
CA GLU A 160 -1.61 -6.68 8.29
C GLU A 160 -1.37 -6.93 9.80
N ILE A 161 -0.28 -7.65 10.15
CA ILE A 161 0.00 -8.05 11.54
C ILE A 161 0.28 -6.89 12.49
N LEU A 162 0.84 -5.78 12.00
CA LEU A 162 1.16 -4.60 12.81
C LEU A 162 0.10 -3.51 12.71
N GLY A 163 -0.92 -3.68 11.87
CA GLY A 163 -1.99 -2.71 11.69
C GLY A 163 -2.67 -2.83 10.33
N GLN A 164 -3.81 -2.17 10.20
CA GLN A 164 -4.54 -2.11 8.92
C GLN A 164 -3.80 -1.21 7.93
N CYS A 165 -3.19 -1.81 6.91
CA CYS A 165 -2.51 -1.09 5.82
C CYS A 165 -3.44 -0.85 4.62
N PHE A 166 -4.51 -1.63 4.52
CA PHE A 166 -5.36 -1.67 3.33
C PHE A 166 -6.86 -1.57 3.70
N PRO A 167 -7.69 -1.08 2.77
CA PRO A 167 -9.14 -1.04 3.00
C PRO A 167 -9.71 -2.46 3.10
N ASN A 168 -10.77 -2.58 3.89
CA ASN A 168 -11.58 -3.80 3.94
C ASN A 168 -12.11 -4.14 2.54
N GLU A 169 -12.13 -5.44 2.20
CA GLU A 169 -12.49 -5.90 0.85
C GLU A 169 -13.89 -5.44 0.42
N GLU A 170 -14.86 -5.42 1.33
CA GLU A 170 -16.22 -4.92 1.07
C GLU A 170 -16.21 -3.42 0.71
N VAL A 171 -15.43 -2.62 1.45
CA VAL A 171 -15.34 -1.16 1.23
C VAL A 171 -14.58 -0.87 -0.06
N ALA A 172 -13.50 -1.60 -0.33
CA ALA A 172 -12.76 -1.52 -1.58
C ALA A 172 -13.66 -1.88 -2.77
N THR A 173 -14.43 -2.97 -2.68
CA THR A 173 -15.36 -3.41 -3.73
C THR A 173 -16.47 -2.38 -3.95
N ALA A 174 -17.05 -1.84 -2.87
CA ALA A 174 -18.05 -0.79 -2.95
C ALA A 174 -17.49 0.45 -3.65
N PHE A 175 -16.27 0.89 -3.28
CA PHE A 175 -15.60 2.00 -3.95
C PHE A 175 -15.33 1.71 -5.44
N LEU A 176 -14.82 0.51 -5.76
CA LEU A 176 -14.57 0.08 -7.13
C LEU A 176 -15.86 0.08 -7.98
N SER A 177 -16.99 -0.29 -7.39
CA SER A 177 -18.30 -0.28 -8.07
C SER A 177 -18.81 1.13 -8.42
N THR A 178 -18.25 2.18 -7.79
CA THR A 178 -18.60 3.57 -8.13
C THR A 178 -17.97 4.03 -9.44
N PHE A 179 -16.89 3.38 -9.90
CA PHE A 179 -16.33 3.65 -11.21
C PHE A 179 -17.24 3.04 -12.27
N GLN A 180 -17.81 3.90 -13.12
CA GLN A 180 -18.47 3.43 -14.34
C GLN A 180 -17.43 2.66 -15.16
N GLU A 181 -17.74 1.41 -15.53
CA GLU A 181 -16.96 0.71 -16.54
C GLU A 181 -16.87 1.61 -17.78
N ILE A 182 -15.68 2.17 -18.03
CA ILE A 182 -15.36 2.65 -19.36
C ILE A 182 -15.36 1.38 -20.20
N LYS A 183 -16.43 1.16 -20.96
CA LYS A 183 -16.44 0.16 -22.04
C LYS A 183 -15.30 0.55 -22.98
N VAL A 184 -14.14 -0.05 -22.77
CA VAL A 184 -13.02 0.04 -23.69
C VAL A 184 -13.54 -0.57 -24.98
N PRO A 185 -13.55 0.16 -26.12
CA PRO A 185 -13.93 -0.43 -27.38
C PRO A 185 -13.09 -1.69 -27.59
N GLU A 186 -13.72 -2.81 -27.93
CA GLU A 186 -13.08 -4.12 -28.17
C GLU A 186 -11.97 -4.08 -29.24
N SER A 187 -11.82 -2.93 -29.91
CA SER A 187 -10.82 -2.63 -30.91
C SER A 187 -9.99 -1.40 -30.52
N ILE A 188 -9.06 -1.56 -29.57
CA ILE A 188 -7.86 -0.72 -29.56
C ILE A 188 -7.00 -1.18 -30.74
N CYS A 189 -7.20 -0.55 -31.91
CA CYS A 189 -6.28 -0.68 -33.03
C CYS A 189 -4.94 -0.05 -32.60
N TYR A 190 -3.94 -0.88 -32.29
CA TYR A 190 -2.56 -0.42 -32.25
C TYR A 190 -2.25 0.22 -33.60
N ILE A 191 -1.93 1.51 -33.61
CA ILE A 191 -1.24 2.11 -34.75
C ILE A 191 0.08 1.36 -34.84
N LYS A 192 0.19 0.41 -35.78
CA LYS A 192 1.47 -0.22 -36.10
C LYS A 192 2.45 0.93 -36.39
N PRO A 193 3.64 0.95 -35.78
CA PRO A 193 4.65 1.93 -36.14
C PRO A 193 4.84 1.84 -37.65
N ALA A 194 4.76 2.97 -38.35
CA ALA A 194 5.03 3.02 -39.77
C ALA A 194 6.46 2.46 -39.98
N LYS A 195 6.56 1.32 -40.67
CA LYS A 195 7.84 0.78 -41.15
C LYS A 195 8.37 1.73 -42.23
N SER A 196 8.96 2.85 -41.85
CA SER A 196 9.65 3.73 -42.81
C SER A 196 10.78 4.58 -42.23
N PHE A 197 11.28 4.30 -41.01
CA PHE A 197 12.40 5.07 -40.44
C PHE A 197 13.68 4.28 -40.11
N ILE A 198 13.76 2.99 -40.47
CA ILE A 198 14.97 2.16 -40.28
C ILE A 198 15.51 1.62 -41.62
N SER A 199 15.58 2.47 -42.64
CA SER A 199 16.32 2.16 -43.87
C SER A 199 17.21 3.30 -44.38
N SER A 200 17.51 4.29 -43.53
CA SER A 200 18.39 5.42 -43.90
C SER A 200 19.59 5.61 -42.95
N ILE A 201 19.91 4.60 -42.13
CA ILE A 201 21.12 4.60 -41.27
C ILE A 201 21.98 3.36 -41.58
N ASN A 202 22.01 2.91 -42.83
CA ASN A 202 22.97 1.90 -43.33
C ASN A 202 23.06 1.98 -44.87
N ALA A 203 23.33 3.17 -45.41
CA ALA A 203 23.80 3.37 -46.78
C ALA A 203 24.98 4.35 -46.75
#